data_AF-A0A2L0QU15-F1
#
_entry.id   AF-A0A2L0QU15-F1
#
_cell.length_a   1.000
_cell.length_b   1.000
_cell.length_c   1.000
_cell.angle_alpha   90.00
_cell.angle_beta   90.00
_cell.angle_gamma   90.00
#
_symmetry.space_group_name_H-M   'P 1'
#
loop_
_entity.id
_entity.type
_entity.pdbx_description
1 polymer ?
#
loop_
_entity_poly.entity_id
_entity_poly.type
_entity_poly.pdbx_seq_one_letter_code
_entity_poly.pdbx_strand_id
1 'polypeptide(L)' 'MMVDSPPRQAEALGMTNEPEVRALMAVVDRLAERFPEEPRSVIENVVAEEHRVLDDGPIRDYVPVLVERAARLRLTQH' A
#
# COMPACT_ATOMS: atom_id res chain seq x y z
N MET A 1 -13.18 2.01 44.85
CA MET A 1 -12.20 1.00 44.42
C MET A 1 -12.78 0.37 43.14
N MET A 2 -12.34 0.82 41.95
CA MET A 2 -11.74 -0.02 40.89
C MET A 2 -12.41 -1.40 40.75
N VAL A 3 -13.08 -1.73 39.65
CA VAL A 3 -12.49 -1.87 38.30
C VAL A 3 -13.57 -1.76 37.21
N ASP A 4 -13.58 -0.65 36.46
CA ASP A 4 -14.05 -0.74 35.07
C ASP A 4 -12.81 -1.16 34.27
N SER A 5 -12.85 -2.36 33.72
CA SER A 5 -11.73 -2.92 32.97
C SER A 5 -11.70 -2.25 31.60
N PRO A 6 -10.67 -1.48 31.23
CA PRO A 6 -10.58 -1.00 29.86
C PRO A 6 -10.22 -2.19 28.96
N PRO A 7 -10.94 -2.47 27.87
CA PRO A 7 -10.50 -3.45 26.90
C PRO A 7 -9.36 -2.84 26.07
N ARG A 8 -8.13 -2.80 26.59
CA ARG A 8 -6.95 -2.33 25.84
C ARG A 8 -6.24 -3.45 25.09
N GLN A 9 -6.97 -4.17 24.24
CA GLN A 9 -6.37 -5.05 23.23
C GLN A 9 -6.76 -4.72 21.78
N ALA A 10 -7.76 -3.86 21.54
CA ALA A 10 -8.18 -3.51 20.17
C ALA A 10 -7.69 -2.13 19.68
N GLU A 11 -7.23 -1.23 20.57
CA GLU A 11 -6.88 0.15 20.18
C GLU A 11 -5.47 0.31 19.60
N ALA A 12 -4.62 -0.72 19.66
CA ALA A 12 -3.24 -0.67 19.13
C ALA A 12 -3.08 -1.22 17.70
N LEU A 13 -4.17 -1.69 17.06
CA LEU A 13 -4.18 -2.16 15.66
C LEU A 13 -4.73 -1.10 14.69
N GLY A 14 -5.00 0.10 15.19
CA GLY A 14 -5.63 1.21 14.47
C GLY A 14 -4.72 2.41 14.24
N MET A 15 -3.41 2.23 14.16
CA MET A 15 -2.58 3.25 13.49
C MET A 15 -2.84 3.10 12.00
N THR A 16 -3.91 3.79 11.58
CA THR A 16 -4.22 4.25 10.22
C THR A 16 -3.16 3.86 9.18
N ASN A 17 -3.59 3.27 8.07
CA ASN A 17 -2.77 2.97 6.89
C ASN A 17 -1.97 4.17 6.32
N GLU A 18 -1.93 5.34 6.98
CA GLU A 18 -1.11 6.51 6.63
C GLU A 18 0.35 6.22 6.25
N PRO A 19 1.14 5.39 6.98
CA PRO A 19 2.50 5.07 6.56
C PRO A 19 2.50 4.22 5.28
N GLU A 20 1.56 3.29 5.14
CA GLU A 20 1.40 2.45 3.97
C GLU A 20 0.95 3.25 2.73
N VAL A 21 -0.08 4.10 2.88
CA VAL A 21 -0.59 5.00 1.84
C VAL A 21 0.52 5.95 1.39
N ARG A 22 1.29 6.53 2.32
CA ARG A 22 2.45 7.37 1.97
C ARG A 22 3.50 6.57 1.20
N ALA A 23 3.77 5.33 1.62
CA ALA A 23 4.71 4.46 0.93
C ALA A 23 4.22 4.10 -0.48
N LEU A 24 2.91 3.85 -0.67
CA LEU A 24 2.30 3.61 -1.97
C LEU A 24 2.35 4.84 -2.89
N MET A 25 2.13 6.05 -2.35
CA MET A 25 2.32 7.28 -3.13
C MET A 25 3.77 7.43 -3.61
N ALA A 26 4.74 7.14 -2.74
CA ALA A 26 6.16 7.14 -3.13
C ALA A 26 6.49 6.06 -4.18
N VAL A 27 5.77 4.92 -4.17
CA VAL A 27 5.85 3.90 -5.23
C VAL A 27 5.33 4.45 -6.56
N VAL A 28 4.17 5.12 -6.56
CA VAL A 28 3.62 5.76 -7.77
C VAL A 28 4.63 6.77 -8.35
N ASP A 29 5.23 7.61 -7.51
CA ASP A 29 6.23 8.60 -7.96
C ASP A 29 7.44 7.93 -8.62
N ARG A 30 8.01 6.89 -7.99
CA ARG A 30 9.14 6.13 -8.57
C ARG A 30 8.78 5.45 -9.88
N LEU A 31 7.56 4.91 -10.00
CA LEU A 31 7.10 4.28 -11.24
C LEU A 31 6.86 5.32 -12.33
N ALA A 32 6.31 6.49 -12.00
CA ALA A 32 6.12 7.59 -12.96
C ALA A 32 7.45 8.13 -13.49
N GLU A 33 8.48 8.23 -12.66
CA GLU A 33 9.84 8.57 -13.10
C GLU A 33 10.42 7.50 -14.05
N ARG A 34 10.09 6.22 -13.82
CA ARG A 34 10.61 5.09 -14.58
C ARG A 34 9.88 4.82 -15.89
N PHE A 35 8.59 5.13 -15.96
CA PHE A 35 7.73 4.94 -17.12
C PHE A 35 7.16 6.30 -17.58
N PRO A 36 7.99 7.23 -18.08
CA PRO A 36 7.55 8.59 -18.42
C PRO A 36 6.56 8.65 -19.59
N GLU A 37 6.50 7.60 -20.41
CA GLU A 37 5.56 7.46 -21.53
C GLU A 37 4.14 7.07 -21.06
N GLU A 38 4.02 6.52 -19.84
CA GLU A 38 2.73 6.10 -19.28
C GLU A 38 2.06 7.23 -18.51
N PRO A 39 0.75 7.48 -18.73
CA PRO A 39 0.01 8.45 -17.94
C PRO A 39 0.05 8.09 -16.46
N ARG A 40 0.29 9.08 -15.59
CA ARG A 40 0.31 8.86 -14.13
C ARG A 40 -0.94 8.16 -13.62
N SER A 41 -2.11 8.46 -14.18
CA SER A 41 -3.38 7.80 -13.82
C SER A 41 -3.38 6.30 -14.10
N VAL A 42 -2.70 5.84 -15.16
CA VAL A 42 -2.54 4.41 -15.46
C VAL A 42 -1.66 3.76 -14.38
N ILE A 43 -0.56 4.43 -14.00
CA ILE A 43 0.34 3.96 -12.95
C ILE A 43 -0.39 3.86 -11.60
N GLU A 44 -1.17 4.88 -11.23
CA GLU A 44 -1.99 4.91 -10.02
C GLU A 44 -2.99 3.75 -10.01
N ASN A 45 -3.68 3.50 -11.13
CA ASN A 45 -4.63 2.41 -11.24
C ASN A 45 -3.95 1.04 -11.09
N VAL A 46 -2.80 0.84 -11.74
CA VAL A 46 -2.03 -0.41 -11.61
C VAL A 46 -1.60 -0.62 -10.16
N VAL A 47 -1.03 0.39 -9.50
CA VAL A 47 -0.64 0.30 -8.09
C VAL A 47 -1.83 -0.04 -7.19
N ALA A 48 -2.98 0.60 -7.39
CA ALA A 48 -4.20 0.32 -6.63
C ALA A 48 -4.75 -1.09 -6.88
N GLU A 49 -4.64 -1.61 -8.10
CA GLU A 49 -5.03 -2.98 -8.42
C GLU A 49 -4.15 -4.01 -7.73
N GLU A 50 -2.83 -3.87 -7.82
CA GLU A 50 -1.89 -4.79 -7.15
C GLU A 50 -1.98 -4.68 -5.62
N HIS A 51 -2.29 -3.50 -5.08
CA HIS A 51 -2.52 -3.29 -3.65
C HIS A 51 -3.73 -4.09 -3.13
N ARG A 52 -4.85 -4.05 -3.85
CA ARG A 52 -6.08 -4.76 -3.48
C ARG A 52 -5.91 -6.28 -3.39
N VAL A 53 -4.96 -6.86 -4.13
CA VAL A 53 -4.64 -8.30 -4.06
C VAL A 53 -4.10 -8.69 -2.67
N LEU A 54 -3.60 -7.73 -1.89
CA LEU A 54 -2.96 -7.94 -0.59
C LEU A 54 -3.81 -7.45 0.59
N ASP A 55 -5.08 -7.10 0.36
CA ASP A 55 -5.95 -6.49 1.38
C ASP A 55 -6.18 -7.39 2.61
N ASP A 56 -6.21 -8.71 2.43
CA ASP A 56 -6.48 -9.68 3.50
C ASP A 56 -5.22 -10.12 4.28
N GLY A 57 -4.05 -9.55 3.97
CA GLY A 57 -2.77 -9.95 4.56
C GLY A 57 -2.54 -9.36 5.97
N PRO A 58 -2.17 -10.17 6.99
CA PRO A 58 -1.96 -9.68 8.36
C PRO A 58 -0.65 -8.90 8.56
N ILE A 59 0.27 -8.94 7.59
CA ILE A 59 1.57 -8.24 7.63
C ILE A 59 1.61 -7.22 6.49
N ARG A 60 1.55 -5.94 6.84
CA ARG A 60 1.38 -4.83 5.90
C ARG A 60 2.68 -4.09 5.55
N ASP A 61 3.74 -4.25 6.34
CA ASP A 61 5.02 -3.55 6.16
C ASP A 61 5.70 -3.83 4.80
N TYR A 62 5.45 -5.00 4.22
CA TYR A 62 6.02 -5.40 2.93
C TYR A 62 5.11 -5.11 1.73
N VAL A 63 3.86 -4.69 1.98
CA VAL A 63 2.88 -4.44 0.91
C VAL A 63 3.40 -3.45 -0.13
N PRO A 64 3.99 -2.29 0.22
CA PRO A 64 4.49 -1.34 -0.77
C PRO A 64 5.56 -1.93 -1.70
N VAL A 65 6.45 -2.77 -1.17
CA VAL A 65 7.54 -3.40 -1.94
C VAL A 65 6.99 -4.45 -2.91
N LEU A 66 6.01 -5.25 -2.45
CA LEU A 66 5.37 -6.25 -3.28
C LEU A 66 4.56 -5.61 -4.42
N VAL A 67 3.80 -4.56 -4.10
CA VAL A 67 3.02 -3.76 -5.06
C VAL A 67 3.92 -3.14 -6.11
N GLU A 68 5.02 -2.49 -5.71
CA GLU A 68 5.98 -1.89 -6.66
C GLU A 68 6.56 -2.93 -7.63
N ARG A 69 6.92 -4.11 -7.11
CA ARG A 69 7.46 -5.19 -7.94
C ARG A 69 6.42 -5.70 -8.95
N ALA A 70 5.18 -5.91 -8.51
CA ALA A 70 4.11 -6.40 -9.36
C ALA A 70 3.71 -5.37 -10.43
N ALA A 71 3.51 -4.10 -10.02
CA ALA A 71 3.20 -3.00 -10.92
C ALA A 71 4.27 -2.82 -12.00
N ARG A 72 5.56 -2.86 -11.62
CA ARG A 72 6.67 -2.78 -12.58
C ARG A 72 6.64 -3.92 -13.60
N LEU A 73 6.36 -5.15 -13.16
CA LEU A 73 6.27 -6.29 -14.08
C LEU A 73 5.13 -6.09 -15.08
N ARG A 74 3.97 -5.63 -14.61
CA ARG A 74 2.79 -5.40 -15.43
C ARG A 74 3.00 -4.27 -16.45
N LEU A 75 3.58 -3.15 -16.03
CA LEU A 75 3.90 -2.01 -16.91
C LEU A 75 4.98 -2.34 -17.96
N THR A 76 5.81 -3.35 -17.72
CA THR A 76 6.83 -3.79 -18.71
C THR A 76 6.26 -4.76 -19.75
N GLN A 77 5.13 -5.41 -19.44
CA GLN A 77 4.49 -6.41 -20.32
C GLN A 77 3.38 -5.82 -21.20
N HIS A 78 2.98 -4.58 -20.92
CA HIS A 78 2.09 -3.78 -21.77
C HIS A 78 2.89 -3.10 -22.89
#